data_AF-A0A292IIY9-F1
#
_entry.id   AF-A0A292IIY9-F1
#
_cell.length_a   1.000
_cell.length_b   1.000
_cell.length_c   1.000
_cell.angle_alpha   90.00
_cell.angle_beta   90.00
_cell.angle_gamma   90.00
#
_symmetry.space_group_name_H-M   'P 1'
#
loop_
_entity.id
_entity.type
_entity.pdbx_description
1 polymer ?
#
loop_
_entity_poly.entity_id
_entity_poly.type
_entity_poly.pdbx_seq_one_letter_code
_entity_poly.pdbx_strand_id
1 'polypeptide(L)'
;MDKKDNDSQFQKLVLEQLKELTENSKKTTQNVQSIKTELKKEIEKTNQKIDNTKIELKKEIDNNKIELKKEIDKTNQKVDKLDKKIDNNKTELKKEIKKTNQKIDNTKIELKKEIDNNKVELKKEIDKTNQKVDKLDQKVDHGNAAINARIDSYHLPTETPPPPPPVQKLYKLMKNIVVVHVDISWNQHKLELLIKQIYQDFGHLKKKKVGYIQFRVEANMIEFVEKYLETIEFSKDYQYLIDQETDESKHI
;
A
#
# COMPACT_ATOMS: atom_id res chain seq x y z
N MET A 1 106.83 102.18 -34.30
CA MET A 1 107.57 100.90 -34.34
C MET A 1 106.68 99.73 -33.88
N ASP A 2 105.36 99.93 -33.84
CA ASP A 2 104.45 99.22 -32.92
C ASP A 2 103.69 98.03 -33.53
N LYS A 3 103.64 97.95 -34.86
CA LYS A 3 102.86 96.92 -35.58
C LYS A 3 103.50 95.53 -35.48
N LYS A 4 104.84 95.47 -35.44
CA LYS A 4 105.62 94.23 -35.41
C LYS A 4 105.64 93.57 -34.02
N ASP A 5 105.47 94.38 -32.98
CA ASP A 5 105.42 93.91 -31.59
C ASP A 5 104.03 93.33 -31.25
N ASN A 6 102.96 93.94 -31.77
CA ASN A 6 101.59 93.45 -31.59
C ASN A 6 101.32 92.10 -32.27
N ASP A 7 101.86 91.88 -33.48
CA ASP A 7 101.77 90.59 -34.19
C ASP A 7 102.50 89.46 -33.43
N SER A 8 103.64 89.77 -32.82
CA SER A 8 104.41 88.82 -32.00
C SER A 8 103.62 88.39 -30.74
N GLN A 9 102.97 89.33 -30.07
CA GLN A 9 102.12 89.03 -28.91
C GLN A 9 100.90 88.20 -29.29
N PHE A 10 100.25 88.50 -30.41
CA PHE A 10 99.13 87.71 -30.92
C PHE A 10 99.55 86.27 -31.27
N GLN A 11 100.67 86.09 -31.97
CA GLN A 11 101.21 84.76 -32.29
C GLN A 11 101.53 83.96 -31.03
N LYS A 12 102.10 84.60 -30.00
CA LYS A 12 102.39 83.97 -28.71
C LYS A 12 101.11 83.50 -28.00
N LEU A 13 100.07 84.33 -27.98
CA LEU A 13 98.77 83.99 -27.38
C LEU A 13 98.10 82.81 -28.08
N VAL A 14 98.10 82.80 -29.42
CA VAL A 14 97.57 81.68 -30.22
C VAL A 14 98.33 80.39 -29.92
N LEU A 15 99.67 80.46 -29.80
CA LEU A 15 100.50 79.29 -29.47
C LEU A 15 100.20 78.74 -28.07
N GLU A 16 99.96 79.62 -27.09
CA GLU A 16 99.57 79.26 -25.72
C GLU A 16 98.23 78.51 -25.72
N GLN A 17 97.20 79.05 -26.40
CA GLN A 17 95.88 78.43 -26.52
C GLN A 17 95.94 77.07 -27.25
N LEU A 18 96.74 76.95 -28.31
CA LEU A 18 96.91 75.67 -29.02
C LEU A 18 97.58 74.62 -28.14
N LYS A 19 98.55 75.00 -27.29
CA LYS A 19 99.15 74.08 -26.31
C LYS A 19 98.12 73.63 -25.28
N GLU A 20 97.33 74.55 -24.74
CA GLU A 20 96.29 74.25 -23.77
C GLU A 20 95.21 73.32 -24.36
N LEU A 21 94.74 73.59 -25.58
CA LEU A 21 93.82 72.72 -26.32
C LEU A 21 94.41 71.33 -26.55
N THR A 22 95.69 71.25 -26.92
CA THR A 22 96.39 69.97 -27.12
C THR A 22 96.44 69.16 -25.83
N GLU A 23 96.74 69.80 -24.70
CA GLU A 23 96.80 69.13 -23.40
C GLU A 23 95.41 68.68 -22.92
N ASN A 24 94.40 69.53 -23.10
CA ASN A 24 93.01 69.17 -22.81
C ASN A 24 92.51 68.01 -23.68
N SER A 25 92.89 67.97 -24.96
CA SER A 25 92.58 66.85 -25.87
C SER A 25 93.24 65.55 -25.41
N LYS A 26 94.51 65.59 -24.98
CA LYS A 26 95.21 64.43 -24.42
C LYS A 26 94.52 63.92 -23.16
N LYS A 27 94.21 64.81 -22.21
CA LYS A 27 93.50 64.47 -20.97
C LYS A 27 92.12 63.86 -21.24
N THR A 28 91.38 64.43 -22.19
CA THR A 28 90.09 63.89 -22.64
C THR A 28 90.24 62.49 -23.22
N THR A 29 91.23 62.27 -24.08
CA THR A 29 91.52 60.96 -24.67
C THR A 29 91.86 59.92 -23.60
N GLN A 30 92.69 60.28 -22.61
CA GLN A 30 93.02 59.41 -21.47
C GLN A 30 91.79 59.06 -20.64
N ASN A 31 90.94 60.04 -20.33
CA ASN A 31 89.69 59.82 -19.59
C ASN A 31 88.75 58.86 -20.34
N VAL A 32 88.58 59.05 -21.66
CA VAL A 32 87.77 58.17 -22.51
C VAL A 32 88.33 56.75 -22.52
N GLN A 33 89.66 56.60 -22.61
CA GLN A 33 90.32 55.29 -22.57
C GLN A 33 90.11 54.59 -21.20
N SER A 34 90.16 55.35 -20.11
CA SER A 34 89.89 54.86 -18.76
C SER A 34 88.44 54.37 -18.62
N ILE A 35 87.47 55.21 -18.99
CA ILE A 35 86.04 54.89 -18.97
C ILE A 35 85.75 53.64 -19.82
N LYS A 36 86.32 53.55 -21.03
CA LYS A 36 86.17 52.37 -21.90
C LYS A 36 86.68 51.10 -21.23
N THR A 37 87.79 51.19 -20.50
CA THR A 37 88.39 50.05 -19.79
C THR A 37 87.51 49.63 -18.62
N GLU A 38 86.98 50.58 -17.87
CA GLU A 38 86.08 50.32 -16.74
C GLU A 38 84.75 49.72 -17.20
N LEU A 39 84.13 50.26 -18.25
CA LEU A 39 82.91 49.71 -18.86
C LEU A 39 83.12 48.27 -19.35
N LYS A 40 84.26 47.97 -19.99
CA LYS A 40 84.58 46.59 -20.38
C LYS A 40 84.63 45.65 -19.18
N LYS A 41 85.24 46.08 -18.07
CA LYS A 41 85.31 45.28 -16.83
C LYS A 41 83.91 45.07 -16.23
N GLU A 42 83.06 46.08 -16.21
CA GLU A 42 81.70 45.97 -15.67
C GLU A 42 80.80 45.08 -16.56
N ILE A 43 80.94 45.15 -17.89
CA ILE A 43 80.27 44.24 -18.83
C ILE A 43 80.71 42.80 -18.56
N GLU A 44 82.01 42.56 -18.42
CA GLU A 44 82.54 41.21 -18.14
C GLU A 44 82.02 40.65 -16.81
N LYS A 45 82.04 41.45 -15.73
CA LYS A 45 81.45 41.07 -14.44
C LYS A 45 79.96 40.77 -14.56
N THR A 46 79.22 41.55 -15.34
CA THR A 46 77.79 41.36 -15.55
C THR A 46 77.51 40.07 -16.30
N ASN A 47 78.28 39.78 -17.36
CA ASN A 47 78.17 38.52 -18.10
C ASN A 47 78.45 37.31 -17.21
N GLN A 48 79.49 37.37 -16.38
CA GLN A 48 79.80 36.31 -15.41
C GLN A 48 78.65 36.08 -14.41
N LYS A 49 78.02 37.16 -13.91
CA LYS A 49 76.83 37.03 -13.06
C LYS A 49 75.67 36.36 -13.79
N ILE A 50 75.40 36.74 -15.04
CA ILE A 50 74.35 36.15 -15.87
C ILE A 50 74.60 34.65 -16.08
N ASP A 51 75.83 34.26 -16.41
CA ASP A 51 76.19 32.85 -16.62
C ASP A 51 76.03 32.02 -15.34
N ASN A 52 76.46 32.57 -14.20
CA ASN A 52 76.29 31.92 -12.91
C ASN A 52 74.80 31.73 -12.56
N THR A 53 73.98 32.78 -12.70
CA THR A 53 72.53 32.69 -12.48
C THR A 53 71.88 31.67 -13.41
N LYS A 54 72.30 31.61 -14.68
CA LYS A 54 71.79 30.61 -15.64
C LYS A 54 72.12 29.18 -15.22
N ILE A 55 73.32 28.94 -14.68
CA ILE A 55 73.74 27.63 -14.16
C ILE A 55 72.92 27.26 -12.93
N GLU A 56 72.72 28.18 -12.00
CA GLU A 56 71.93 27.97 -10.78
C GLU A 56 70.47 27.63 -11.11
N LEU A 57 69.82 28.44 -11.97
CA LEU A 57 68.45 28.19 -12.41
C LEU A 57 68.31 26.84 -13.12
N LYS A 58 69.29 26.45 -13.94
CA LYS A 58 69.27 25.13 -14.59
C LYS A 58 69.33 24.00 -13.57
N LYS A 59 70.20 24.11 -12.55
CA LYS A 59 70.29 23.12 -11.47
C LYS A 59 68.99 23.04 -10.67
N GLU A 60 68.37 24.17 -10.36
CA GLU A 60 67.09 24.21 -9.64
C GLU A 60 65.98 23.54 -10.44
N ILE A 61 65.88 23.84 -11.74
CA ILE A 61 64.93 23.17 -12.65
C ILE A 61 65.14 21.66 -12.69
N ASP A 62 66.39 21.21 -12.82
CA ASP A 62 66.71 19.78 -12.87
C ASP A 62 66.36 19.09 -11.54
N ASN A 63 66.64 19.71 -10.40
CA ASN A 63 66.27 19.21 -9.07
C ASN A 63 64.75 19.12 -8.91
N ASN A 64 64.02 20.18 -9.24
CA ASN A 64 62.55 20.21 -9.17
C ASN A 64 61.94 19.12 -10.05
N LYS A 65 62.49 18.88 -11.25
CA LYS A 65 62.05 17.81 -12.15
C LYS A 65 62.24 16.42 -11.52
N ILE A 66 63.36 16.20 -10.83
CA ILE A 66 63.63 14.94 -10.12
C ILE A 66 62.65 14.74 -8.96
N GLU A 67 62.40 15.78 -8.17
CA GLU A 67 61.44 15.72 -7.05
C GLU A 67 60.02 15.45 -7.52
N LEU A 68 59.55 16.17 -8.53
CA LEU A 68 58.23 15.96 -9.13
C LEU A 68 58.09 14.53 -9.66
N LYS A 69 59.12 13.99 -10.31
CA LYS A 69 59.10 12.59 -10.78
C LYS A 69 58.96 11.61 -9.61
N LYS A 70 59.69 11.83 -8.51
CA LYS A 70 59.57 10.99 -7.30
C LYS A 70 58.18 11.06 -6.69
N GLU A 71 57.56 12.23 -6.62
CA GLU A 71 56.20 12.39 -6.08
C GLU A 71 55.14 11.75 -6.98
N ILE A 72 55.30 11.84 -8.31
CA ILE A 72 54.47 11.12 -9.28
C ILE A 72 54.60 9.61 -9.07
N ASP A 73 55.83 9.08 -8.97
CA ASP A 73 56.07 7.65 -8.78
C ASP A 73 55.46 7.15 -7.46
N LYS A 74 55.60 7.91 -6.36
CA LYS A 74 54.94 7.59 -5.07
C LYS A 74 53.42 7.57 -5.20
N THR A 75 52.86 8.53 -5.92
CA THR A 75 51.41 8.63 -6.14
C THR A 75 50.90 7.44 -6.95
N ASN A 76 51.59 7.08 -8.03
CA ASN A 76 51.26 5.90 -8.84
C ASN A 76 51.31 4.61 -8.00
N GLN A 77 52.33 4.43 -7.15
CA GLN A 77 52.38 3.28 -6.23
C GLN A 77 51.22 3.24 -5.24
N LYS A 78 50.70 4.39 -4.79
CA LYS A 78 49.50 4.45 -3.94
C LYS A 78 48.26 4.05 -4.73
N VAL A 79 48.12 4.51 -5.97
CA VAL A 79 47.02 4.14 -6.88
C VAL A 79 47.03 2.63 -7.11
N ASP A 80 48.17 2.03 -7.48
CA ASP A 80 48.29 0.58 -7.70
C ASP A 80 47.88 -0.24 -6.46
N LYS A 81 48.22 0.24 -5.26
CA LYS A 81 47.81 -0.41 -4.00
C LYS A 81 46.31 -0.30 -3.76
N LEU A 82 45.70 0.84 -4.08
CA LEU A 82 44.26 1.04 -3.97
C LEU A 82 43.51 0.15 -4.96
N ASP A 83 43.97 0.06 -6.21
CA ASP A 83 43.35 -0.81 -7.23
C ASP A 83 43.36 -2.28 -6.79
N LYS A 84 44.50 -2.78 -6.29
CA LYS A 84 44.59 -4.13 -5.71
C LYS A 84 43.63 -4.34 -4.54
N LYS A 85 43.46 -3.33 -3.67
CA LYS A 85 42.52 -3.40 -2.54
C LYS A 85 41.08 -3.46 -3.03
N ILE A 86 40.74 -2.67 -4.05
CA ILE A 86 39.41 -2.68 -4.68
C ILE A 86 39.11 -4.05 -5.29
N ASP A 87 40.05 -4.65 -6.03
CA ASP A 87 39.88 -5.97 -6.63
C ASP A 87 39.71 -7.09 -5.59
N ASN A 88 40.48 -7.03 -4.51
CA ASN A 88 40.35 -7.97 -3.39
C ASN A 88 38.97 -7.84 -2.74
N ASN A 89 38.54 -6.62 -2.39
CA ASN A 89 37.22 -6.37 -1.81
C ASN A 89 36.09 -6.85 -2.73
N LYS A 90 36.20 -6.59 -4.03
CA LYS A 90 35.23 -7.06 -5.04
C LYS A 90 35.13 -8.58 -5.07
N THR A 91 36.27 -9.26 -4.93
CA THR A 91 36.33 -10.73 -4.90
C THR A 91 35.72 -11.29 -3.62
N GLU A 92 36.00 -10.68 -2.46
CA GLU A 92 35.40 -11.07 -1.18
C GLU A 92 33.89 -10.87 -1.18
N LEU A 93 33.40 -9.70 -1.61
CA LEU A 93 31.96 -9.43 -1.72
C LEU A 93 31.25 -10.43 -2.63
N LYS A 94 31.84 -10.80 -3.78
CA LYS A 94 31.29 -11.85 -4.65
C LYS A 94 31.18 -13.21 -3.94
N LYS A 95 32.19 -13.57 -3.14
CA LYS A 95 32.17 -14.82 -2.36
C LYS A 95 31.09 -14.78 -1.28
N GLU A 96 30.94 -13.66 -0.58
CA GLU A 96 29.89 -13.48 0.44
C GLU A 96 28.49 -13.54 -0.16
N ILE A 97 28.24 -12.84 -1.27
CA ILE A 97 26.97 -12.91 -2.00
C ILE A 97 26.65 -14.35 -2.39
N LYS A 98 27.63 -15.10 -2.92
CA LYS A 98 27.43 -16.51 -3.28
C LYS A 98 27.07 -17.37 -2.06
N LYS A 99 27.75 -17.18 -0.93
CA LYS A 99 27.45 -17.90 0.33
C LYS A 99 26.05 -17.57 0.84
N THR A 100 25.65 -16.31 0.81
CA THR A 100 24.32 -15.87 1.24
C THR A 100 23.23 -16.45 0.35
N ASN A 101 23.41 -16.44 -0.97
CA ASN A 101 22.47 -17.07 -1.91
C ASN A 101 22.32 -18.58 -1.63
N GLN A 102 23.43 -19.28 -1.39
CA GLN A 102 23.38 -20.70 -1.02
C GLN A 102 22.61 -20.95 0.28
N LYS A 103 22.78 -20.08 1.29
CA LYS A 103 21.99 -20.17 2.55
C LYS A 103 20.50 -19.96 2.28
N ILE A 104 20.15 -18.96 1.48
CA ILE A 104 18.75 -18.68 1.10
C ILE A 104 18.13 -19.88 0.38
N ASP A 105 18.84 -20.46 -0.59
CA ASP A 105 18.37 -21.63 -1.32
C ASP A 105 18.15 -22.84 -0.39
N ASN A 106 19.09 -23.09 0.53
CA ASN A 106 18.96 -24.17 1.51
C ASN A 106 17.75 -23.95 2.44
N THR A 107 17.59 -22.76 3.00
CA THR A 107 16.44 -22.42 3.85
C THR A 107 15.12 -22.57 3.09
N LYS A 108 15.07 -22.17 1.81
CA LYS A 108 13.90 -22.35 0.96
C LYS A 108 13.54 -23.83 0.78
N ILE A 109 14.55 -24.70 0.59
CA ILE A 109 14.35 -26.15 0.48
C ILE A 109 13.85 -26.73 1.80
N GLU A 110 14.44 -26.34 2.93
CA GLU A 110 14.03 -26.78 4.26
C GLU A 110 12.57 -26.39 4.57
N LEU A 111 12.21 -25.12 4.37
CA LEU A 111 10.84 -24.64 4.56
C LEU A 111 9.84 -25.37 3.66
N LYS A 112 10.20 -25.64 2.40
CA LYS A 112 9.33 -26.41 1.50
C LYS A 112 9.08 -27.82 2.03
N LYS A 113 10.13 -28.50 2.51
CA LYS A 113 10.00 -29.83 3.13
C LYS A 113 9.13 -29.80 4.38
N GLU A 114 9.30 -28.80 5.24
CA GLU A 114 8.49 -28.64 6.45
C GLU A 114 7.02 -28.41 6.11
N ILE A 115 6.72 -27.56 5.12
CA ILE A 115 5.36 -27.35 4.61
C ILE A 115 4.76 -28.65 4.06
N ASP A 116 5.52 -29.39 3.25
CA ASP A 116 5.06 -30.66 2.68
C ASP A 116 4.78 -31.70 3.78
N ASN A 117 5.64 -31.80 4.80
CA ASN A 117 5.44 -32.67 5.96
C ASN A 117 4.19 -32.28 6.75
N ASN A 118 4.03 -31.00 7.10
CA ASN A 118 2.87 -30.49 7.82
C ASN A 118 1.57 -30.77 7.05
N LYS A 119 1.59 -30.63 5.71
CA LYS A 119 0.44 -30.96 4.86
C LYS A 119 0.07 -32.43 4.93
N VAL A 120 1.06 -33.33 4.96
CA VAL A 120 0.83 -34.78 5.12
C VAL A 120 0.26 -35.10 6.50
N GLU A 121 0.79 -34.51 7.57
CA GLU A 121 0.30 -34.70 8.93
C GLU A 121 -1.14 -34.21 9.10
N LEU A 122 -1.43 -32.99 8.63
CA LEU A 122 -2.79 -32.44 8.66
C LEU A 122 -3.77 -33.32 7.88
N LYS A 123 -3.37 -33.85 6.72
CA LYS A 123 -4.22 -34.79 5.95
C LYS A 123 -4.53 -36.05 6.77
N LYS A 124 -3.54 -36.62 7.46
CA LYS A 124 -3.76 -37.79 8.34
C LYS A 124 -4.71 -37.48 9.50
N GLU A 125 -4.60 -36.31 10.12
CA GLU A 125 -5.49 -35.92 11.22
C GLU A 125 -6.93 -35.65 10.73
N ILE A 126 -7.09 -35.07 9.54
CA ILE A 126 -8.39 -34.94 8.86
C ILE A 126 -8.99 -36.33 8.59
N ASP A 127 -8.22 -37.26 8.01
CA ASP A 127 -8.69 -38.61 7.71
C ASP A 127 -9.13 -39.36 8.98
N LYS A 128 -8.37 -39.24 10.07
CA LYS A 128 -8.76 -39.79 11.39
C LYS A 128 -10.04 -39.17 11.93
N THR A 129 -10.22 -37.87 11.72
CA THR A 129 -11.42 -37.15 12.19
C THR A 129 -12.64 -37.57 11.39
N ASN A 130 -12.53 -37.67 10.07
CA ASN A 130 -13.59 -38.17 9.20
C ASN A 130 -14.01 -39.59 9.59
N GLN A 131 -13.07 -40.51 9.86
CA GLN A 131 -13.41 -41.85 10.36
C GLN A 131 -14.17 -41.85 11.70
N LYS A 132 -13.91 -40.88 12.57
CA LYS A 132 -14.68 -40.74 13.83
C LYS A 132 -16.09 -40.22 13.55
N VAL A 133 -16.24 -39.28 12.61
CA VAL A 133 -17.53 -38.76 12.17
C VAL A 133 -18.36 -39.88 11.54
N ASP A 134 -17.80 -40.65 10.60
CA ASP A 134 -18.49 -41.79 9.97
C ASP A 134 -19.02 -42.80 11.00
N LYS A 135 -18.24 -43.07 12.05
CA LYS A 135 -18.66 -43.96 13.16
C LYS A 135 -19.77 -43.36 14.01
N LEU A 136 -19.79 -42.04 14.18
CA LEU A 136 -20.87 -41.35 14.90
C LEU A 136 -22.15 -41.34 14.08
N ASP A 137 -22.05 -41.05 12.77
CA ASP A 137 -23.18 -41.08 11.84
C ASP A 137 -23.83 -42.48 11.84
N GLN A 138 -23.02 -43.55 11.74
CA GLN A 138 -23.53 -44.91 11.87
C GLN A 138 -24.24 -45.16 13.20
N LYS A 139 -23.73 -44.66 14.33
CA LYS A 139 -24.40 -44.81 15.63
C LYS A 139 -25.72 -44.05 15.70
N VAL A 140 -25.79 -42.87 15.11
CA VAL A 140 -27.01 -42.07 15.00
C VAL A 140 -28.04 -42.81 14.14
N ASP A 141 -27.64 -43.36 13.00
CA ASP A 141 -28.52 -44.14 12.11
C ASP A 141 -29.09 -45.38 12.82
N HIS A 142 -28.23 -46.15 13.51
CA HIS A 142 -28.69 -47.29 14.31
C HIS A 142 -29.65 -46.86 15.44
N GLY A 143 -29.36 -45.74 16.11
CA GLY A 143 -30.23 -45.18 17.15
C GLY A 143 -31.59 -44.77 16.60
N ASN A 144 -31.61 -44.08 15.47
CA ASN A 144 -32.83 -43.68 14.76
C ASN A 144 -33.65 -44.90 14.33
N ALA A 145 -33.01 -45.92 13.75
CA ALA A 145 -33.68 -47.16 13.38
C ALA A 145 -34.30 -47.87 14.58
N ALA A 146 -33.60 -47.95 15.72
CA ALA A 146 -34.11 -48.54 16.95
C ALA A 146 -35.29 -47.74 17.54
N ILE A 147 -35.22 -46.41 17.51
CA ILE A 147 -36.33 -45.54 17.95
C ILE A 147 -37.55 -45.74 17.05
N ASN A 148 -37.38 -45.74 15.73
CA ASN A 148 -38.47 -45.96 14.78
C ASN A 148 -39.13 -47.33 14.98
N ALA A 149 -38.34 -48.40 15.10
CA ALA A 149 -38.88 -49.73 15.39
C ALA A 149 -39.67 -49.77 16.71
N ARG A 150 -39.22 -49.02 17.73
CA ARG A 150 -39.94 -48.90 19.01
C ARG A 150 -41.23 -48.10 18.84
N ILE A 151 -41.23 -47.00 18.09
CA ILE A 151 -42.43 -46.23 17.75
C ILE A 151 -43.45 -47.12 17.00
N ASP A 152 -43.00 -47.90 16.02
CA ASP A 152 -43.85 -48.83 15.27
C ASP A 152 -44.45 -49.91 16.18
N SER A 153 -43.68 -50.41 17.16
CA SER A 153 -44.21 -51.39 18.13
C SER A 153 -45.31 -50.83 19.05
N TYR A 154 -45.36 -49.52 19.26
CA TYR A 154 -46.44 -48.85 20.00
C TYR A 154 -47.62 -48.44 19.11
N HIS A 155 -47.51 -48.61 17.79
CA HIS A 155 -48.68 -48.50 16.91
C HIS A 155 -49.50 -49.79 17.06
N LEU A 156 -50.53 -49.72 17.92
CA LEU A 156 -51.71 -50.56 17.76
C LEU A 156 -52.23 -50.40 16.32
N PRO A 157 -52.83 -51.43 15.70
CA PRO A 157 -53.61 -51.22 14.49
C PRO A 157 -54.66 -50.17 14.86
N THR A 158 -54.48 -48.96 14.35
CA THR A 158 -55.55 -47.98 14.39
C THR A 158 -56.57 -48.51 13.41
N GLU A 159 -57.60 -49.17 13.94
CA GLU A 159 -58.92 -49.00 13.35
C GLU A 159 -59.09 -47.50 13.25
N THR A 160 -58.91 -46.97 12.03
CA THR A 160 -59.12 -45.56 11.76
C THR A 160 -60.51 -45.24 12.32
N PRO A 161 -60.64 -44.36 13.33
CA PRO A 161 -61.95 -43.99 13.79
C PRO A 161 -62.72 -43.48 12.57
N PRO A 162 -64.03 -43.80 12.45
CA PRO A 162 -64.82 -43.31 11.33
C PRO A 162 -64.58 -41.80 11.21
N PRO A 163 -64.39 -41.29 9.98
CA PRO A 163 -64.07 -39.88 9.79
C PRO A 163 -65.06 -39.06 10.61
N PRO A 164 -64.59 -38.09 11.42
CA PRO A 164 -65.49 -37.30 12.24
C PRO A 164 -66.60 -36.75 11.34
N PRO A 165 -67.86 -36.78 11.79
CA PRO A 165 -68.97 -36.29 10.99
C PRO A 165 -68.61 -34.90 10.47
N PRO A 166 -68.86 -34.59 9.18
CA PRO A 166 -68.44 -33.34 8.59
C PRO A 166 -68.90 -32.19 9.48
N VAL A 167 -67.94 -31.45 10.06
CA VAL A 167 -68.23 -30.32 10.93
C VAL A 167 -69.08 -29.36 10.11
N GLN A 168 -70.34 -29.18 10.50
CA GLN A 168 -71.24 -28.29 9.78
C GLN A 168 -70.62 -26.89 9.79
N LYS A 169 -70.31 -26.37 8.61
CA LYS A 169 -69.71 -25.03 8.50
C LYS A 169 -70.74 -24.01 8.95
N LEU A 170 -70.36 -23.20 9.94
CA LEU A 170 -71.18 -22.09 10.42
C LEU A 170 -71.10 -20.84 9.51
N TYR A 171 -70.43 -20.98 8.36
CA TYR A 171 -70.22 -19.94 7.37
C TYR A 171 -70.27 -20.52 5.95
N LYS A 172 -70.48 -19.65 4.96
CA LYS A 172 -70.35 -19.97 3.53
C LYS A 172 -69.18 -19.19 2.94
N LEU A 173 -68.26 -19.90 2.26
CA LEU A 173 -67.19 -19.24 1.51
C LEU A 173 -67.70 -18.91 0.11
N MET A 174 -67.83 -17.62 -0.20
CA MET A 174 -68.19 -17.11 -1.52
C MET A 174 -66.98 -16.41 -2.12
N LYS A 175 -66.30 -17.06 -3.07
CA LYS A 175 -65.01 -16.62 -3.64
C LYS A 175 -63.97 -16.42 -2.54
N ASN A 176 -63.65 -15.18 -2.20
CA ASN A 176 -62.70 -14.77 -1.17
C ASN A 176 -63.40 -14.16 0.06
N ILE A 177 -64.73 -14.22 0.17
CA ILE A 177 -65.51 -13.66 1.28
C ILE A 177 -66.10 -14.79 2.10
N VAL A 178 -65.90 -14.74 3.42
CA VAL A 178 -66.56 -15.64 4.36
C VAL A 178 -67.83 -14.97 4.83
N VAL A 179 -68.99 -15.52 4.45
CA VAL A 179 -70.30 -14.99 4.83
C VAL A 179 -70.87 -15.81 5.98
N VAL A 180 -71.28 -15.11 7.03
CA VAL A 180 -71.86 -15.68 8.26
C VAL A 180 -73.25 -15.08 8.42
N HIS A 181 -74.25 -15.92 8.67
CA HIS A 181 -75.62 -15.52 8.96
C HIS A 181 -75.90 -15.71 10.44
N VAL A 182 -76.13 -14.61 11.16
CA VAL A 182 -76.35 -14.61 12.60
C VAL A 182 -77.80 -14.19 12.90
N ASP A 183 -78.61 -15.19 13.22
CA ASP A 183 -80.01 -15.04 13.61
C ASP A 183 -80.16 -15.00 15.15
N ILE A 184 -81.38 -14.73 15.62
CA ILE A 184 -81.70 -14.63 17.06
C ILE A 184 -81.43 -15.90 17.88
N SER A 185 -81.23 -17.07 17.25
CA SER A 185 -80.89 -18.31 17.95
C SER A 185 -79.42 -18.38 18.38
N TRP A 186 -78.58 -17.44 17.91
CA TRP A 186 -77.15 -17.46 18.22
C TRP A 186 -76.87 -16.96 19.63
N ASN A 187 -76.02 -17.71 20.33
CA ASN A 187 -75.49 -17.33 21.63
C ASN A 187 -73.97 -17.20 21.55
N GLN A 188 -73.35 -16.75 22.65
CA GLN A 188 -71.91 -16.50 22.69
C GLN A 188 -71.10 -17.77 22.37
N HIS A 189 -71.57 -18.94 22.81
CA HIS A 189 -70.92 -20.21 22.53
C HIS A 189 -70.91 -20.55 21.04
N LYS A 190 -72.02 -20.29 20.32
CA LYS A 190 -72.11 -20.53 18.87
C LYS A 190 -71.19 -19.57 18.08
N LEU A 191 -71.08 -18.30 18.52
CA LEU A 191 -70.09 -17.38 17.98
C LEU A 191 -68.65 -17.86 18.26
N GLU A 192 -68.36 -18.35 19.45
CA GLU A 192 -67.04 -18.90 19.78
C GLU A 192 -66.65 -20.08 18.90
N LEU A 193 -67.59 -21.00 18.65
CA LEU A 193 -67.39 -22.12 17.74
C LEU A 193 -67.12 -21.67 16.30
N LEU A 194 -67.89 -20.69 15.80
CA LEU A 194 -67.66 -20.09 14.49
C LEU A 194 -66.24 -19.50 14.38
N ILE A 195 -65.83 -18.71 15.38
CA ILE A 195 -64.51 -18.07 15.37
C ILE A 195 -63.40 -19.11 15.37
N LYS A 196 -63.49 -20.14 16.22
CA LYS A 196 -62.53 -21.27 16.21
C LYS A 196 -62.47 -21.94 14.84
N GLN A 197 -63.62 -22.15 14.19
CA GLN A 197 -63.68 -22.74 12.86
C GLN A 197 -63.00 -21.85 11.81
N ILE A 198 -63.20 -20.53 11.87
CA ILE A 198 -62.53 -19.57 10.97
C ILE A 198 -61.01 -19.61 11.17
N TYR A 199 -60.51 -19.58 12.41
CA TYR A 199 -59.07 -19.64 12.66
C TYR A 199 -58.44 -20.98 12.26
N GLN A 200 -59.15 -22.09 12.44
CA GLN A 200 -58.67 -23.40 11.99
C GLN A 200 -58.60 -23.49 10.47
N ASP A 201 -59.65 -23.05 9.78
CA ASP A 201 -59.76 -23.16 8.33
C ASP A 201 -58.87 -22.14 7.59
N PHE A 202 -58.68 -20.95 8.16
CA PHE A 202 -58.00 -19.84 7.50
C PHE A 202 -56.72 -19.34 8.20
N GLY A 203 -56.41 -19.79 9.42
CA GLY A 203 -55.25 -19.31 10.18
C GLY A 203 -53.89 -19.62 9.56
N HIS A 204 -53.77 -20.71 8.80
CA HIS A 204 -52.55 -21.05 8.06
C HIS A 204 -52.44 -20.34 6.69
N LEU A 205 -53.53 -19.71 6.23
CA LEU A 205 -53.54 -19.00 4.96
C LEU A 205 -53.00 -17.60 5.18
N LYS A 206 -51.79 -17.33 4.63
CA LYS A 206 -51.24 -15.96 4.53
C LYS A 206 -52.37 -15.02 4.06
N LYS A 207 -52.52 -13.83 4.70
CA LYS A 207 -53.57 -12.78 4.58
C LYS A 207 -54.13 -12.42 3.16
N LYS A 208 -53.72 -13.11 2.09
CA LYS A 208 -54.05 -12.89 0.68
C LYS A 208 -55.17 -13.80 0.11
N LYS A 209 -55.77 -14.73 0.87
CA LYS A 209 -56.83 -15.63 0.34
C LYS A 209 -58.26 -15.33 0.81
N VAL A 210 -58.45 -14.71 1.97
CA VAL A 210 -59.74 -14.20 2.44
C VAL A 210 -59.66 -12.67 2.40
N GLY A 211 -60.56 -12.04 1.64
CA GLY A 211 -60.64 -10.58 1.51
C GLY A 211 -61.20 -9.93 2.78
N TYR A 212 -62.38 -10.35 3.20
CA TYR A 212 -63.00 -9.95 4.46
C TYR A 212 -64.07 -10.98 4.89
N ILE A 213 -64.51 -10.86 6.14
CA ILE A 213 -65.56 -11.69 6.75
C ILE A 213 -66.82 -10.84 6.88
N GLN A 214 -67.92 -11.26 6.25
CA GLN A 214 -69.20 -10.57 6.27
C GLN A 214 -70.15 -11.25 7.26
N PHE A 215 -70.50 -10.57 8.34
CA PHE A 215 -71.54 -10.99 9.26
C PHE A 215 -72.86 -10.33 8.85
N ARG A 216 -73.79 -11.13 8.35
CA ARG A 216 -75.19 -10.71 8.12
C ARG A 216 -75.95 -11.03 9.38
N VAL A 217 -76.36 -9.99 10.09
CA VAL A 217 -76.87 -10.10 11.45
C VAL A 217 -78.27 -9.54 11.51
N GLU A 218 -79.20 -10.26 12.15
CA GLU A 218 -80.52 -9.69 12.46
C GLU A 218 -80.40 -8.44 13.31
N ALA A 219 -81.28 -7.45 13.12
CA ALA A 219 -81.15 -6.11 13.69
C ALA A 219 -80.95 -6.09 15.22
N ASN A 220 -81.62 -7.00 15.92
CA ASN A 220 -81.56 -7.15 17.38
C ASN A 220 -80.30 -7.87 17.88
N MET A 221 -79.50 -8.46 17.00
CA MET A 221 -78.28 -9.18 17.32
C MET A 221 -77.00 -8.40 16.96
N ILE A 222 -77.12 -7.24 16.30
CA ILE A 222 -75.98 -6.43 15.85
C ILE A 222 -75.08 -6.04 17.03
N GLU A 223 -75.65 -5.38 18.06
CA GLU A 223 -74.88 -4.93 19.22
C GLU A 223 -74.21 -6.11 19.96
N PHE A 224 -74.90 -7.25 20.00
CA PHE A 224 -74.38 -8.48 20.60
C PHE A 224 -73.16 -9.02 19.84
N VAL A 225 -73.23 -9.07 18.51
CA VAL A 225 -72.12 -9.52 17.64
C VAL A 225 -70.96 -8.53 17.66
N GLU A 226 -71.24 -7.23 17.55
CA GLU A 226 -70.23 -6.16 17.61
C GLU A 226 -69.42 -6.25 18.90
N LYS A 227 -70.11 -6.26 20.05
CA LYS A 227 -69.46 -6.32 21.36
C LYS A 227 -68.63 -7.60 21.51
N TYR A 228 -69.10 -8.72 20.99
CA TYR A 228 -68.35 -9.97 21.04
C TYR A 228 -67.07 -9.90 20.19
N LEU A 229 -67.16 -9.42 18.94
CA LEU A 229 -66.01 -9.30 18.04
C LEU A 229 -64.96 -8.29 18.52
N GLU A 230 -65.40 -7.20 19.15
CA GLU A 230 -64.52 -6.25 19.85
C GLU A 230 -63.81 -6.90 21.03
N THR A 231 -64.54 -7.66 21.85
CA THR A 231 -63.99 -8.31 23.05
C THR A 231 -62.85 -9.28 22.71
N ILE A 232 -62.96 -9.99 21.59
CA ILE A 232 -61.91 -10.91 21.12
C ILE A 232 -60.87 -10.25 20.20
N GLU A 233 -60.96 -8.93 20.02
CA GLU A 233 -60.08 -8.13 19.14
C GLU A 233 -59.98 -8.69 17.70
N PHE A 234 -61.10 -9.18 17.16
CA PHE A 234 -61.13 -9.93 15.88
C PHE A 234 -60.53 -9.15 14.69
N SER A 235 -60.63 -7.82 14.72
CA SER A 235 -60.07 -6.91 13.70
C SER A 235 -58.56 -6.96 13.56
N LYS A 236 -57.81 -7.46 14.56
CA LYS A 236 -56.34 -7.61 14.48
C LYS A 236 -55.94 -8.63 13.42
N ASP A 237 -56.76 -9.67 13.25
CA ASP A 237 -56.46 -10.80 12.40
C ASP A 237 -57.22 -10.77 11.07
N TYR A 238 -58.49 -10.35 11.09
CA TYR A 238 -59.35 -10.32 9.92
C TYR A 238 -60.07 -8.98 9.75
N GLN A 239 -60.11 -8.50 8.50
CA GLN A 239 -61.04 -7.44 8.13
C GLN A 239 -62.46 -8.02 8.11
N TYR A 240 -63.42 -7.35 8.74
CA TYR A 240 -64.81 -7.78 8.77
C TYR A 240 -65.79 -6.63 8.53
N LEU A 241 -67.00 -6.98 8.14
CA LEU A 241 -68.14 -6.10 7.93
C LEU A 241 -69.36 -6.72 8.61
N ILE A 242 -70.13 -5.91 9.32
CA ILE A 242 -71.41 -6.31 9.90
C ILE A 242 -72.50 -5.56 9.12
N ASP A 243 -73.33 -6.32 8.42
CA ASP A 243 -74.47 -5.79 7.70
C ASP A 243 -75.76 -6.29 8.37
N GLN A 244 -76.75 -5.42 8.46
CA GLN A 244 -78.09 -5.84 8.86
C GLN A 244 -78.65 -6.75 7.76
N GLU A 245 -79.10 -7.94 8.14
CA GLU A 245 -79.82 -8.81 7.22
C GLU A 245 -81.16 -8.14 6.86
N THR A 246 -81.18 -7.47 5.71
CA THR A 246 -82.41 -6.99 5.08
C THR A 246 -82.99 -8.16 4.32
N ASP A 247 -84.22 -8.53 4.69
CA ASP A 247 -85.00 -9.63 4.14
C ASP A 247 -85.28 -9.39 2.65
N GLU A 248 -84.29 -9.60 1.78
CA GLU A 248 -84.47 -9.68 0.32
C GLU A 248 -85.27 -10.93 -0.09
N SER A 249 -85.63 -11.80 0.86
CA SER A 249 -86.55 -12.92 0.68
C SER A 249 -88.04 -12.56 0.81
N LYS A 250 -88.40 -11.27 0.89
CA LYS A 250 -89.81 -10.81 0.78
C LYS A 250 -90.22 -10.14 -0.52
N HIS A 251 -89.37 -10.15 -1.55
CA HIS A 251 -89.82 -9.82 -2.91
C HIS A 251 -89.43 -10.89 -3.94
N ILE A 252 -90.49 -11.58 -4.39
CA ILE A 252 -90.66 -12.51 -5.52
C ILE A 252 -90.51 -14.00 -5.16
#